data_AF-A0A9E5JX25-F1
#
_entry.id   AF-A0A9E5JX25-F1
#
_cell.length_a   1.000
_cell.length_b   1.000
_cell.length_c   1.000
_cell.angle_alpha   90.00
_cell.angle_beta   90.00
_cell.angle_gamma   90.00
#
_symmetry.space_group_name_H-M   'P 1'
#
loop_
_entity.id
_entity.type
_entity.pdbx_description
1 polymer ?
#
loop_
_entity_poly.entity_id
_entity_poly.type
_entity_poly.pdbx_seq_one_letter_code
_entity_poly.pdbx_strand_id
1 'polypeptide(L)'
;MLIRDVADGFEVFMLQRTHSAAFAGGMYVFPGGRVDATDGAEALEPYCDGLDDHEASAILQIPNGGLAYWVAAIRECFEEAGVLLAR
;
A
#
# COMPACT_ATOMS: atom_id res chain seq x y z
N MET A 1 0.51 4.91 1.36
CA MET A 1 0.01 6.30 1.39
C MET A 1 0.04 6.84 -0.02
N LEU A 2 -1.06 7.44 -0.49
CA LEU A 2 -1.14 8.05 -1.82
C LEU A 2 -1.03 9.57 -1.71
N ILE A 3 -0.10 10.14 -2.47
CA ILE A 3 0.17 11.57 -2.49
C ILE A 3 0.09 12.04 -3.95
N ARG A 4 -0.42 13.25 -4.17
CA ARG A 4 -0.27 13.96 -5.43
C ARG A 4 0.32 15.35 -5.20
N ASP A 5 1.16 15.79 -6.12
CA ASP A 5 1.67 17.16 -6.14
C ASP A 5 0.58 18.14 -6.58
N VAL A 6 0.60 19.33 -5.99
CA VAL A 6 -0.23 20.49 -6.37
C VAL A 6 0.65 21.74 -6.41
N ALA A 7 0.16 22.85 -6.97
CA ALA A 7 0.97 24.07 -7.17
C ALA A 7 1.68 24.56 -5.90
N ASP A 8 1.01 24.47 -4.75
CA ASP A 8 1.51 24.93 -3.44
C ASP A 8 1.67 23.76 -2.44
N GLY A 9 2.25 22.63 -2.87
CA GLY A 9 2.62 21.52 -1.99
C GLY A 9 2.09 20.18 -2.46
N PHE A 10 1.47 19.42 -1.55
CA PHE A 10 0.94 18.10 -1.85
C PHE A 10 -0.39 17.85 -1.14
N GLU A 11 -1.19 16.95 -1.71
CA GLU A 11 -2.40 16.45 -1.10
C GLU A 11 -2.28 14.96 -0.82
N VAL A 12 -2.84 14.51 0.30
CA VAL A 12 -2.83 13.10 0.71
C VAL A 12 -4.23 12.54 0.63
N PHE A 13 -4.38 11.40 -0.06
CA PHE A 13 -5.65 10.72 -0.15
C PHE A 13 -5.92 9.90 1.13
N MET A 14 -7.10 10.11 1.72
CA MET A 14 -7.54 9.46 2.96
C MET A 14 -8.97 8.94 2.81
N LEU A 15 -9.28 7.87 3.54
CA LEU A 15 -10.61 7.30 3.68
C LEU A 15 -11.19 7.69 5.04
N GLN A 16 -12.51 7.89 5.11
CA GLN A 16 -13.21 8.01 6.37
C GLN A 16 -13.85 6.66 6.72
N ARG A 17 -13.47 6.06 7.85
CA ARG A 17 -14.09 4.80 8.29
C ARG A 17 -15.54 5.04 8.70
N THR A 18 -16.40 4.06 8.43
CA THR A 18 -17.78 4.09 8.93
C THR A 18 -17.80 4.21 10.46
N HIS A 19 -18.80 4.89 11.00
CA HIS A 19 -18.94 5.04 12.46
C HIS A 19 -19.19 3.70 13.17
N SER A 20 -19.65 2.67 12.45
CA SER A 20 -19.88 1.33 12.96
C SER A 20 -18.65 0.42 12.92
N ALA A 21 -17.50 0.90 12.43
CA ALA A 21 -16.28 0.09 12.37
C ALA A 21 -15.80 -0.30 13.79
N ALA A 22 -15.47 -1.59 13.97
CA ALA A 22 -15.05 -2.16 15.26
C ALA A 22 -13.78 -1.54 15.84
N PHE A 23 -12.99 -0.86 15.01
CA PHE A 23 -11.81 -0.10 15.39
C PHE A 23 -11.77 1.20 14.58
N ALA A 24 -11.38 2.31 15.22
CA ALA A 24 -11.19 3.62 14.58
C ALA A 24 -12.42 4.20 13.83
N GLY A 25 -13.65 3.89 14.26
CA GLY A 25 -14.88 4.38 13.62
C GLY A 25 -14.93 5.91 13.51
N GLY A 26 -15.27 6.41 12.32
CA GLY A 26 -15.34 7.85 12.02
C GLY A 26 -13.99 8.55 11.81
N MET A 27 -12.85 7.88 12.04
CA MET A 27 -11.52 8.46 11.81
C MET A 27 -11.14 8.47 10.33
N TYR A 28 -10.34 9.46 9.96
CA TYR A 28 -9.64 9.46 8.68
C TYR A 28 -8.39 8.58 8.76
N VAL A 29 -8.24 7.69 7.79
CA VAL A 29 -7.15 6.73 7.69
C VAL A 29 -6.58 6.71 6.28
N PHE A 30 -5.35 6.28 6.12
CA PHE A 30 -4.86 5.90 4.79
C PHE A 30 -5.42 4.54 4.40
N PRO A 31 -5.66 4.28 3.10
CA PRO A 31 -5.92 2.92 2.64
C PRO A 31 -4.78 2.00 3.05
N GLY A 32 -5.11 0.82 3.58
CA GLY A 32 -4.10 -0.14 3.97
C GLY A 32 -4.60 -1.22 4.93
N GLY A 33 -3.86 -2.33 4.96
CA GLY A 33 -4.18 -3.48 5.76
C GLY A 33 -2.95 -4.33 6.08
N ARG A 34 -3.19 -5.61 6.36
CA ARG A 34 -2.10 -6.54 6.69
C ARG A 34 -1.52 -7.12 5.40
N VAL A 35 -0.22 -7.36 5.40
CA VAL A 35 0.42 -8.20 4.39
C VAL A 35 -0.18 -9.61 4.45
N ASP A 36 -0.66 -10.11 3.32
CA ASP A 36 -1.13 -11.47 3.12
C ASP A 36 0.01 -12.35 2.59
N ALA A 37 -0.06 -13.66 2.82
CA ALA A 37 0.94 -14.61 2.32
C ALA A 37 1.06 -14.58 0.78
N THR A 38 -0.02 -14.22 0.08
CA THR A 38 -0.04 -14.12 -1.38
C THR A 38 0.64 -12.85 -1.91
N ASP A 39 0.87 -11.82 -1.08
CA ASP A 39 1.53 -10.58 -1.51
C ASP A 39 3.01 -10.80 -1.84
N GLY A 40 3.62 -11.87 -1.33
CA GLY A 40 5.02 -12.25 -1.61
C GLY A 40 5.16 -13.35 -2.66
N ALA A 41 4.14 -13.61 -3.49
CA ALA A 41 4.22 -14.64 -4.50
C ALA A 41 5.26 -14.29 -5.59
N GLU A 42 6.16 -15.22 -5.91
CA GLU A 42 7.21 -15.06 -6.94
C GLU A 42 6.64 -14.62 -8.31
N ALA A 43 5.39 -15.00 -8.61
CA ALA A 43 4.71 -14.62 -9.84
C ALA A 43 4.43 -13.11 -9.96
N LEU A 44 4.52 -12.34 -8.87
CA LEU A 44 4.26 -10.90 -8.86
C LEU A 44 5.51 -10.06 -9.17
N GLU A 45 6.71 -10.57 -8.89
CA GLU A 45 7.97 -9.85 -9.13
C GLU A 45 8.11 -9.31 -10.56
N PRO A 46 7.76 -10.06 -11.64
CA PRO A 46 7.88 -9.57 -13.01
C PRO A 46 6.98 -8.37 -13.34
N TYR A 47 5.98 -8.08 -12.51
CA TYR A 47 5.08 -6.93 -12.65
C TYR A 47 5.45 -5.75 -11.74
N CYS A 48 6.49 -5.90 -10.92
CA CYS A 48 6.98 -4.86 -10.03
C CYS A 48 8.09 -4.07 -10.72
N ASP A 49 7.88 -2.77 -10.88
CA ASP A 49 8.81 -1.92 -11.61
C ASP A 49 9.55 -0.96 -10.68
N GLY A 50 10.87 -0.87 -10.87
CA GLY A 50 11.72 0.10 -10.16
C GLY A 50 11.96 -0.21 -8.68
N LEU A 51 11.48 -1.36 -8.20
CA LEU A 51 11.77 -1.87 -6.87
C LEU A 51 11.73 -3.40 -6.87
N ASP A 52 12.85 -4.05 -6.53
CA ASP A 52 12.91 -5.50 -6.30
C ASP A 52 12.85 -5.86 -4.80
N ASP A 53 12.79 -7.16 -4.47
CA ASP A 53 12.74 -7.59 -3.06
C ASP A 53 13.99 -7.24 -2.27
N HIS A 54 15.16 -7.24 -2.91
CA HIS A 54 16.40 -6.89 -2.23
C HIS A 54 16.40 -5.41 -1.83
N GLU A 55 16.02 -4.52 -2.75
CA GLU A 55 15.88 -3.08 -2.50
C GLU A 55 14.78 -2.81 -1.47
N ALA A 56 13.60 -3.41 -1.62
CA ALA A 56 12.49 -3.26 -0.69
C ALA A 56 12.85 -3.75 0.73
N SER A 57 13.50 -4.91 0.83
CA SER A 57 13.96 -5.47 2.10
C SER A 57 15.02 -4.60 2.76
N ALA A 58 15.93 -4.01 1.97
CA ALA A 58 16.92 -3.06 2.47
C ALA A 58 16.26 -1.77 3.02
N ILE A 59 15.25 -1.22 2.33
CA ILE A 59 14.48 -0.05 2.80
C ILE A 59 13.78 -0.35 4.14
N LEU A 60 13.19 -1.54 4.26
CA LEU A 60 12.48 -1.97 5.47
C LEU A 60 13.40 -2.51 6.57
N GLN A 61 14.69 -2.69 6.29
CA GLN A 61 15.67 -3.29 7.19
C GLN A 61 15.29 -4.70 7.65
N ILE A 62 14.78 -5.52 6.72
CA ILE A 62 14.44 -6.92 6.95
C ILE A 62 15.29 -7.85 6.06
N PRO A 63 15.42 -9.15 6.39
CA PRO A 63 16.28 -10.05 5.62
C PRO A 63 15.81 -10.35 4.20
N ASN A 64 14.49 -10.44 3.98
CA ASN A 64 13.83 -10.73 2.70
C ASN A 64 12.31 -10.48 2.81
N GLY A 65 11.60 -10.51 1.68
CA GLY A 65 10.15 -10.40 1.61
C GLY A 65 9.63 -8.97 1.74
N GLY A 66 10.50 -7.98 1.56
CA GLY A 66 10.15 -6.56 1.61
C GLY A 66 9.19 -6.14 0.50
N LEU A 67 9.28 -6.74 -0.69
CA LEU A 67 8.43 -6.34 -1.82
C LEU A 67 6.94 -6.57 -1.53
N ALA A 68 6.63 -7.60 -0.74
CA ALA A 68 5.27 -7.93 -0.33
C ALA A 68 4.55 -6.75 0.37
N TYR A 69 5.27 -5.86 1.04
CA TYR A 69 4.67 -4.68 1.69
C TYR A 69 4.17 -3.65 0.67
N TRP A 70 4.85 -3.47 -0.46
CA TRP A 70 4.39 -2.59 -1.54
C TRP A 70 3.22 -3.21 -2.27
N VAL A 71 3.28 -4.51 -2.56
CA VAL A 71 2.17 -5.25 -3.16
C VAL A 71 0.92 -5.16 -2.27
N ALA A 72 1.06 -5.42 -0.97
CA ALA A 72 -0.04 -5.31 -0.01
C ALA A 72 -0.63 -3.90 -0.01
N ALA A 73 0.21 -2.85 -0.03
CA ALA A 73 -0.26 -1.47 -0.07
C ALA A 73 -1.09 -1.16 -1.34
N ILE A 74 -0.70 -1.70 -2.49
CA ILE A 74 -1.44 -1.54 -3.76
C ILE A 74 -2.76 -2.32 -3.72
N ARG A 75 -2.73 -3.58 -3.27
CA ARG A 75 -3.91 -4.44 -3.13
C ARG A 75 -4.96 -3.82 -2.22
N GLU A 76 -4.56 -3.43 -1.01
CA GLU A 76 -5.46 -2.82 -0.01
C GLU A 76 -6.03 -1.49 -0.52
N CYS A 77 -5.24 -0.69 -1.24
CA CYS A 77 -5.73 0.54 -1.85
C CYS A 77 -6.81 0.27 -2.91
N PHE A 78 -6.67 -0.80 -3.69
CA PHE A 78 -7.69 -1.22 -4.63
C PHE A 78 -8.95 -1.74 -3.92
N GLU A 79 -8.79 -2.59 -2.90
CA GLU A 79 -9.90 -3.19 -2.15
C GLU A 79 -10.73 -2.15 -1.39
N GLU A 80 -10.10 -1.18 -0.72
CA GLU A 80 -10.78 -0.21 0.13
C GLU A 80 -11.26 1.04 -0.62
N ALA A 81 -10.55 1.44 -1.68
CA ALA A 81 -10.79 2.72 -2.37
C ALA A 81 -11.06 2.59 -3.87
N GLY A 82 -10.92 1.40 -4.46
CA GLY A 82 -11.05 1.19 -5.90
C GLY A 82 -9.91 1.81 -6.72
N VAL A 83 -8.80 2.19 -6.07
CA VAL A 83 -7.65 2.83 -6.74
C VAL A 83 -6.53 1.81 -6.92
N LEU A 84 -6.26 1.44 -8.18
CA LEU A 84 -5.15 0.56 -8.55
C LEU A 84 -3.95 1.38 -9.03
N LEU A 85 -2.80 1.20 -8.39
CA LEU A 85 -1.52 1.70 -8.88
C LEU A 85 -0.81 0.62 -9.69
N ALA A 86 -0.87 0.72 -11.01
CA ALA A 86 -0.23 -0.20 -11.95
C ALA A 86 0.07 0.51 -13.29
N ARG A 87 0.91 -0.08 -14.14
CA ARG A 87 1.22 0.42 -15.49
C ARG A 87 1.20 -0.68 -16.55
#